data_AF-A0A1G7HPI1-F1
#
_entry.id   AF-A0A1G7HPI1-F1
#
_cell.length_a   1.000
_cell.length_b   1.000
_cell.length_c   1.000
_cell.angle_alpha   90.00
_cell.angle_beta   90.00
_cell.angle_gamma   90.00
#
_symmetry.space_group_name_H-M   'P 1'
#
loop_
_entity.id
_entity.type
_entity.pdbx_description
1 polymer ?
#
loop_
_entity_poly.entity_id
_entity_poly.type
_entity_poly.pdbx_seq_one_letter_code
_entity_poly.pdbx_strand_id
1 'polypeptide(L)'
;MPNVDDYAMWLKDEWPLDRFEGWSREYGPVRHTVSPVARETPVLFTFWSSSDTEFPSFVKSTISRRYFAFASCVQCGAMMGVFQTRIIKRVGDQRLYFACECGHPIWQMCYRHFEVALNVMEDSAKRYRRKHLLAEAGGRHYEKDIAEILVKQKRRCIYCNRLFGAYLAPTRDHLLALTHGGGDWPLNIVLACRSCNSSRCNLPFRTYVRMLSPTQNKRILAHLVRRLSDLKDDAATRQGLDCFDFALRLNDTKSLRFKMMKHKPAARRNLMLNKLFPNSAIGVQKAYISVLKREIERNSTSPTSQPSLS
;
A
#
# COMPACT_ATOMS: atom_id res chain seq x y z
N MET A 1 22.41 13.53 27.75
CA MET A 1 21.02 13.07 27.93
C MET A 1 20.62 13.48 29.34
N PRO A 2 19.55 14.27 29.53
CA PRO A 2 19.14 14.69 30.88
C PRO A 2 18.74 13.48 31.74
N ASN A 3 18.94 13.59 33.05
CA ASN A 3 18.65 12.53 34.02
C ASN A 3 17.11 12.38 34.16
N VAL A 4 16.62 11.18 34.47
CA VAL A 4 15.17 10.93 34.72
C VAL A 4 14.66 11.81 35.86
N ASP A 5 15.52 12.11 36.84
CA ASP A 5 15.22 13.01 37.96
C ASP A 5 15.08 14.48 37.54
N ASP A 6 15.74 14.90 36.44
CA ASP A 6 15.57 16.25 35.93
C ASP A 6 14.12 16.48 35.51
N TYR A 7 13.40 15.47 35.02
CA TYR A 7 12.00 15.60 34.58
C TYR A 7 11.00 15.77 35.74
N ALA A 8 11.33 15.33 36.96
CA ALA A 8 10.43 15.41 38.11
C ALA A 8 10.28 16.85 38.66
N MET A 9 11.24 17.74 38.41
CA MET A 9 11.20 19.15 38.84
C MET A 9 10.29 20.06 37.99
N TRP A 10 9.75 19.61 36.86
CA TRP A 10 9.01 20.45 35.88
C TRP A 10 7.48 20.42 36.06
N LEU A 11 6.99 19.85 37.17
CA LEU A 11 5.62 19.37 37.29
C LEU A 11 4.58 20.38 37.84
N LYS A 12 4.86 21.69 37.94
CA LYS A 12 3.86 22.59 38.56
C LYS A 12 3.24 23.70 37.72
N ASP A 13 3.93 24.41 36.83
CA ASP A 13 3.24 25.58 36.22
C ASP A 13 3.29 25.74 34.71
N GLU A 14 4.32 25.28 33.98
CA GLU A 14 4.31 25.41 32.52
C GLU A 14 5.12 24.26 31.92
N TRP A 15 4.46 23.15 31.56
CA TRP A 15 5.13 22.20 30.67
C TRP A 15 5.15 22.80 29.27
N PRO A 16 6.30 23.22 28.77
CA PRO A 16 6.36 23.92 27.52
C PRO A 16 6.31 22.77 26.49
N LEU A 17 5.11 22.64 25.91
CA LEU A 17 4.71 21.59 24.97
C LEU A 17 5.60 21.66 23.69
N ASP A 18 6.31 22.77 23.50
CA ASP A 18 7.41 23.02 22.55
C ASP A 18 8.68 22.20 22.85
N ARG A 19 8.94 21.81 24.10
CA ARG A 19 10.07 20.96 24.51
C ARG A 19 9.78 19.46 24.47
N PHE A 20 8.54 19.07 24.12
CA PHE A 20 8.24 17.67 23.82
C PHE A 20 8.85 17.30 22.46
N GLU A 21 10.16 17.13 22.45
CA GLU A 21 10.92 16.70 21.29
C GLU A 21 10.76 15.19 21.13
N GLY A 22 10.24 14.80 19.97
CA GLY A 22 9.90 13.43 19.68
C GLY A 22 9.73 13.21 18.20
N TRP A 23 9.84 11.94 17.77
CA TRP A 23 9.45 11.59 16.42
C TRP A 23 7.93 11.55 16.35
N SER A 24 7.38 12.01 15.22
CA SER A 24 5.94 12.03 15.01
C SER A 24 5.54 11.03 13.92
N ARG A 25 4.40 10.37 14.12
CA ARG A 25 3.75 9.54 13.09
C ARG A 25 2.37 10.08 12.77
N GLU A 26 1.96 9.92 11.52
CA GLU A 26 0.67 10.38 11.02
C GLU A 26 -0.29 9.21 10.77
N TYR A 27 -1.50 9.36 11.27
CA TYR A 27 -2.61 8.40 11.17
C TYR A 27 -3.81 9.07 10.51
N GLY A 28 -3.61 9.56 9.29
CA GLY A 28 -4.57 10.45 8.64
C GLY A 28 -4.42 11.85 9.22
N PRO A 29 -5.49 12.49 9.72
CA PRO A 29 -5.38 13.84 10.29
C PRO A 29 -4.80 13.89 11.71
N VAL A 30 -4.59 12.73 12.35
CA VAL A 30 -4.05 12.66 13.71
C VAL A 30 -2.56 12.40 13.67
N ARG A 31 -1.82 13.16 14.47
CA ARG A 31 -0.40 12.99 14.77
C ARG A 31 -0.21 12.37 16.14
N HIS A 32 0.75 11.46 16.21
CA HIS A 32 1.20 10.79 17.43
C HIS A 32 2.67 11.10 17.61
N THR A 33 2.98 11.96 18.58
CA THR A 33 4.34 12.37 18.90
C THR A 33 4.83 11.55 20.08
N VAL A 34 6.04 11.02 19.96
CA VAL A 34 6.61 10.07 20.91
C VAL A 34 8.02 10.55 21.25
N SER A 35 8.27 10.77 22.54
CA SER A 35 9.62 11.13 22.99
C SER A 35 10.52 9.88 22.91
N PRO A 36 11.76 9.99 22.41
CA PRO A 36 12.69 8.87 22.40
C PRO A 36 13.06 8.50 23.83
N VAL A 37 12.93 7.21 24.17
CA VAL A 37 13.35 6.74 25.50
C VAL A 37 13.99 5.37 25.42
N ALA A 38 14.92 5.11 26.35
CA ALA A 38 15.51 3.80 26.56
C ALA A 38 14.41 2.77 26.86
N ARG A 39 14.66 1.48 26.56
CA ARG A 39 13.65 0.42 26.78
C ARG A 39 13.22 0.27 28.24
N GLU A 40 14.03 0.77 29.18
CA GLU A 40 13.81 0.65 30.62
C GLU A 40 12.99 1.81 31.20
N THR A 41 12.73 2.86 30.42
CA THR A 41 11.95 4.02 30.87
C THR A 41 10.55 4.03 30.27
N PRO A 42 9.57 4.62 30.96
CA PRO A 42 8.24 4.83 30.41
C PRO A 42 8.31 5.66 29.12
N VAL A 43 7.56 5.23 28.10
CA VAL A 43 7.42 5.96 26.86
C VAL A 43 6.45 7.11 27.09
N LEU A 44 6.91 8.34 26.85
CA LEU A 44 6.06 9.53 26.85
C LEU A 44 5.49 9.74 25.44
N PHE A 45 4.20 10.03 25.36
CA PHE A 45 3.53 10.26 24.08
C PHE A 45 2.33 11.21 24.21
N THR A 46 1.92 11.76 23.07
CA THR A 46 0.69 12.55 22.93
C THR A 46 0.05 12.35 21.57
N PHE A 47 -1.27 12.50 21.50
CA PHE A 47 -2.03 12.50 20.26
C PHE A 47 -2.66 13.87 20.02
N TRP A 48 -2.59 14.36 18.79
CA TRP A 48 -3.16 15.64 18.43
C TRP A 48 -3.60 15.72 16.96
N SER A 49 -4.52 16.62 16.65
CA SER A 49 -4.94 16.99 15.30
C SER A 49 -5.07 18.51 15.19
N SER A 50 -5.34 19.01 13.98
CA SER A 50 -5.80 20.39 13.80
C SER A 50 -7.08 20.63 14.60
N SER A 51 -7.27 21.87 15.09
CA SER A 51 -8.42 22.24 15.95
C SER A 51 -9.78 22.06 15.29
N ASP A 52 -9.85 22.10 13.96
CA ASP A 52 -11.03 21.88 13.13
C ASP A 52 -11.28 20.41 12.77
N THR A 53 -10.36 19.51 13.15
CA THR A 53 -10.39 18.12 12.69
C THR A 53 -10.64 17.15 13.83
N GLU A 54 -11.74 16.41 13.71
CA GLU A 54 -12.05 15.33 14.64
C GLU A 54 -11.10 14.13 14.52
N PHE A 55 -10.90 13.45 15.64
CA PHE A 55 -10.18 12.18 15.68
C PHE A 55 -10.98 11.09 14.94
N PRO A 56 -10.39 10.39 13.96
CA PRO A 56 -11.05 9.29 13.28
C PRO A 56 -11.49 8.18 14.25
N SER A 57 -12.61 7.53 13.95
CA SER A 57 -13.17 6.47 14.80
C SER A 57 -12.19 5.32 15.08
N PHE A 58 -11.31 4.99 14.12
CA PHE A 58 -10.30 3.95 14.33
C PHE A 58 -9.24 4.38 15.35
N VAL A 59 -8.88 5.67 15.42
CA VAL A 59 -7.94 6.20 16.41
C VAL A 59 -8.59 6.13 17.79
N LYS A 60 -9.83 6.64 17.92
CA LYS A 60 -10.63 6.55 19.16
C LYS A 60 -10.71 5.10 19.66
N SER A 61 -11.11 4.18 18.79
CA SER A 61 -11.24 2.74 19.10
C SER A 61 -9.91 2.06 19.44
N THR A 62 -8.79 2.49 18.85
CA THR A 62 -7.47 1.92 19.15
C THR A 62 -6.94 2.43 20.48
N ILE A 63 -7.10 3.74 20.75
CA ILE A 63 -6.79 4.35 22.05
C ILE A 63 -7.55 3.63 23.16
N SER A 64 -8.87 3.51 23.06
CA SER A 64 -9.69 2.88 24.09
C SER A 64 -9.34 1.41 24.36
N ARG A 65 -8.85 0.66 23.36
CA ARG A 65 -8.55 -0.78 23.53
C ARG A 65 -7.11 -1.08 23.92
N ARG A 66 -6.17 -0.19 23.62
CA ARG A 66 -4.72 -0.47 23.73
C ARG A 66 -3.98 0.48 24.65
N TYR A 67 -4.54 1.66 24.94
CA TYR A 67 -3.92 2.66 25.79
C TYR A 67 -4.65 2.82 27.12
N PHE A 68 -5.98 2.64 27.13
CA PHE A 68 -6.74 2.72 28.38
C PHE A 68 -6.29 1.64 29.37
N ALA A 69 -6.24 2.01 30.65
CA ALA A 69 -5.68 1.21 31.76
C ALA A 69 -4.17 0.87 31.67
N PHE A 70 -3.49 1.19 30.57
CA PHE A 70 -2.05 0.96 30.41
C PHE A 70 -1.21 2.24 30.41
N ALA A 71 -1.85 3.38 30.11
CA ALA A 71 -1.24 4.69 30.14
C ALA A 71 -1.73 5.50 31.33
N SER A 72 -0.85 6.32 31.90
CA SER A 72 -1.16 7.28 32.96
C SER A 72 -0.79 8.69 32.55
N CYS A 73 -1.49 9.68 33.11
CA CYS A 73 -1.17 11.08 32.91
C CYS A 73 0.16 11.40 33.60
N VAL A 74 1.06 12.08 32.89
CA VAL A 74 2.35 12.50 33.47
C VAL A 74 2.16 13.51 34.61
N GLN A 75 1.13 14.36 34.52
CA GLN A 75 0.88 15.41 35.50
C GLN A 75 0.24 14.90 36.81
N CYS A 76 -0.86 14.15 36.72
CA CYS A 76 -1.63 13.75 37.91
C CYS A 76 -1.56 12.26 38.23
N GLY A 77 -0.87 11.45 37.42
CA GLY A 77 -0.78 10.00 37.58
C GLY A 77 -2.07 9.23 37.27
N ALA A 78 -3.19 9.90 37.00
CA ALA A 78 -4.47 9.25 36.72
C ALA A 78 -4.37 8.33 35.48
N MET A 79 -4.97 7.15 35.58
CA MET A 79 -5.04 6.21 34.47
C MET A 79 -5.91 6.76 33.34
N MET A 80 -5.51 6.48 32.10
CA MET A 80 -6.29 6.80 30.93
C MET A 80 -7.56 5.94 30.93
N GLY A 81 -8.74 6.56 31.07
CA GLY A 81 -10.02 5.85 31.15
C GLY A 81 -11.14 6.41 30.29
N VAL A 82 -11.09 7.70 29.94
CA VAL A 82 -12.13 8.38 29.15
C VAL A 82 -11.53 9.05 27.94
N PHE A 83 -12.25 8.99 26.81
CA PHE A 83 -11.82 9.70 25.62
C PHE A 83 -12.25 11.17 25.71
N GLN A 84 -11.31 12.07 25.94
CA GLN A 84 -11.57 13.51 25.97
C GLN A 84 -10.51 14.29 25.21
N THR A 85 -10.92 15.44 24.69
CA THR A 85 -10.05 16.31 23.93
C THR A 85 -10.05 17.73 24.48
N ARG A 86 -8.91 18.43 24.31
CA ARG A 86 -8.74 19.83 24.71
C ARG A 86 -8.05 20.59 23.59
N ILE A 87 -8.56 21.78 23.28
CA ILE A 87 -7.85 22.70 22.39
C ILE A 87 -6.77 23.38 23.22
N ILE A 88 -5.52 23.26 22.80
CA ILE A 88 -4.39 23.96 23.42
C ILE A 88 -3.86 24.95 22.39
N LYS A 89 -3.92 26.24 22.74
CA LYS A 89 -3.42 27.34 21.91
C LYS A 89 -1.92 27.50 22.14
N ARG A 90 -1.16 27.51 21.06
CA ARG A 90 0.24 27.96 21.02
C ARG A 90 0.31 29.24 20.19
N VAL A 91 1.39 30.00 20.34
CA VAL A 91 1.63 31.20 19.53
C VAL A 91 1.61 30.78 18.05
N GLY A 92 0.57 31.21 17.31
CA GLY A 92 0.39 30.91 15.89
C GLY A 92 -0.19 29.53 15.55
N ASP A 93 -0.59 28.69 16.51
CA ASP A 93 -1.11 27.34 16.23
C ASP A 93 -2.16 26.88 17.25
N GLN A 94 -3.28 26.32 16.79
CA GLN A 94 -4.33 25.76 17.64
C GLN A 94 -4.55 24.29 17.28
N ARG A 95 -4.28 23.42 18.25
CA ARG A 95 -4.37 21.96 18.08
C ARG A 95 -5.34 21.35 19.06
N LEU A 96 -6.04 20.30 18.61
CA LEU A 96 -6.90 19.47 19.44
C LEU A 96 -6.08 18.30 19.97
N TYR A 97 -5.85 18.26 21.28
CA TYR A 97 -5.08 17.21 21.95
C TYR A 97 -5.98 16.19 22.62
N PHE A 98 -5.53 14.94 22.66
CA PHE A 98 -6.06 13.92 23.56
C PHE A 98 -5.51 14.13 24.97
N ALA A 99 -6.36 14.52 25.92
CA ALA A 99 -5.93 15.01 27.23
C ALA A 99 -6.53 14.23 28.40
N CYS A 100 -5.89 14.34 29.56
CA CYS A 100 -6.43 13.85 30.83
C CYS A 100 -7.54 14.79 31.35
N GLU A 101 -8.27 14.39 32.39
CA GLU A 101 -9.36 15.18 32.98
C GLU A 101 -8.80 16.46 33.62
N CYS A 102 -7.55 16.39 34.11
CA CYS A 102 -6.80 17.56 34.57
C CYS A 102 -6.36 18.51 33.44
N GLY A 103 -6.65 18.17 32.18
CA GLY A 103 -6.31 18.97 31.00
C GLY A 103 -4.92 18.69 30.41
N HIS A 104 -4.08 17.90 31.08
CA HIS A 104 -2.72 17.63 30.62
C HIS A 104 -2.69 16.61 29.44
N PRO A 105 -1.97 16.89 28.33
CA PRO A 105 -2.04 16.09 27.10
C PRO A 105 -0.97 15.01 26.97
N ILE A 106 -0.04 14.90 27.92
CA ILE A 106 1.07 13.95 27.87
C ILE A 106 0.75 12.73 28.73
N TRP A 107 0.99 11.58 28.13
CA TRP A 107 0.74 10.27 28.71
C TRP A 107 2.05 9.49 28.77
N GLN A 108 2.17 8.64 29.77
CA GLN A 108 3.26 7.69 29.91
C GLN A 108 2.74 6.24 29.95
N MET A 109 3.50 5.32 29.38
CA MET A 109 3.18 3.89 29.38
C MET A 109 4.47 3.06 29.28
N CYS A 110 4.50 1.85 29.83
CA CYS A 110 5.69 0.99 29.67
C CYS A 110 5.91 0.60 28.19
N TYR A 111 7.17 0.44 27.79
CA TYR A 111 7.55 0.21 26.39
C TYR A 111 6.82 -0.99 25.74
N ARG A 112 6.66 -2.10 26.47
CA ARG A 112 6.02 -3.32 25.95
C ARG A 112 4.56 -3.09 25.55
N HIS A 113 3.77 -2.41 26.39
CA HIS A 113 2.39 -2.07 26.05
C HIS A 113 2.34 -1.05 24.92
N PHE A 114 3.24 -0.07 24.94
CA PHE A 114 3.36 0.93 23.89
C PHE A 114 3.64 0.33 22.52
N GLU A 115 4.60 -0.60 22.41
CA GLU A 115 4.96 -1.26 21.15
C GLU A 115 3.76 -2.01 20.53
N VAL A 116 3.03 -2.77 21.35
CA VAL A 116 1.82 -3.48 20.91
C VAL A 116 0.75 -2.50 20.45
N ALA A 117 0.51 -1.43 21.22
CA ALA A 117 -0.47 -0.41 20.89
C ALA A 117 -0.13 0.33 19.58
N LEU A 118 1.14 0.66 19.40
CA LEU A 118 1.67 1.32 18.20
C LEU A 118 1.45 0.46 16.95
N ASN A 119 1.78 -0.83 17.00
CA ASN A 119 1.59 -1.74 15.88
C ASN A 119 0.11 -1.86 15.46
N VAL A 120 -0.80 -1.96 16.43
CA VAL A 120 -2.25 -2.00 16.18
C VAL A 120 -2.75 -0.68 15.59
N MET A 121 -2.22 0.46 16.06
CA MET A 121 -2.54 1.78 15.53
C MET A 121 -2.08 1.92 14.07
N GLU A 122 -0.86 1.49 13.76
CA GLU A 122 -0.33 1.51 12.39
C GLU A 122 -1.15 0.67 11.42
N ASP A 123 -1.54 -0.54 11.82
CA ASP A 123 -2.34 -1.41 10.96
C ASP A 123 -3.75 -0.86 10.74
N SER A 124 -4.34 -0.27 11.77
CA SER A 124 -5.62 0.43 11.65
C SER A 124 -5.51 1.65 10.73
N ALA A 125 -4.44 2.44 10.86
CA ALA A 125 -4.16 3.58 10.01
C ALA A 125 -3.90 3.17 8.55
N LYS A 126 -3.21 2.05 8.30
CA LYS A 126 -3.04 1.49 6.95
C LYS A 126 -4.38 1.17 6.30
N ARG A 127 -5.30 0.54 7.04
CA ARG A 127 -6.66 0.22 6.55
C ARG A 127 -7.46 1.50 6.29
N TYR A 128 -7.39 2.48 7.19
CA TYR A 128 -8.03 3.78 7.02
C TYR A 128 -7.53 4.50 5.78
N ARG A 129 -6.21 4.67 5.63
CA ARG A 129 -5.60 5.29 4.44
C ARG A 129 -6.00 4.57 3.16
N ARG A 130 -5.99 3.22 3.16
CA ARG A 130 -6.44 2.44 2.00
C ARG A 130 -7.88 2.76 1.63
N LYS A 131 -8.79 2.83 2.62
CA LYS A 131 -10.20 3.15 2.39
C LYS A 131 -10.37 4.55 1.79
N HIS A 132 -9.66 5.55 2.31
CA HIS A 132 -9.69 6.91 1.78
C HIS A 132 -9.13 7.00 0.37
N LEU A 133 -7.95 6.42 0.12
CA LEU A 133 -7.36 6.37 -1.22
C LEU A 133 -8.26 5.67 -2.24
N LEU A 134 -8.98 4.62 -1.84
CA LEU A 134 -9.98 3.96 -2.70
C LEU A 134 -11.16 4.87 -3.02
N ALA A 135 -11.67 5.61 -2.03
CA ALA A 135 -12.76 6.54 -2.22
C ALA A 135 -12.37 7.71 -3.14
N GLU A 136 -11.15 8.24 -2.98
CA GLU A 136 -10.60 9.34 -3.80
C GLU A 136 -10.26 8.89 -5.22
N ALA A 137 -9.62 7.73 -5.39
CA ALA A 137 -9.24 7.21 -6.70
C ALA A 137 -10.44 6.69 -7.52
N GLY A 138 -11.58 6.45 -6.86
CA GLY A 138 -12.79 5.96 -7.47
C GLY A 138 -12.69 4.54 -8.02
N GLY A 139 -13.60 4.23 -8.94
CA GLY A 139 -13.74 2.89 -9.50
C GLY A 139 -14.49 1.94 -8.60
N ARG A 140 -15.20 1.01 -9.24
CA ARG A 140 -15.89 -0.10 -8.58
C ARG A 140 -15.79 -1.32 -9.47
N HIS A 141 -15.68 -2.48 -8.83
CA HIS A 141 -15.85 -3.75 -9.49
C HIS A 141 -16.85 -4.60 -8.69
N TYR A 142 -17.44 -5.55 -9.37
CA TYR A 142 -18.37 -6.52 -8.83
C TYR A 142 -17.76 -7.91 -8.89
N GLU A 143 -18.39 -8.88 -8.23
CA GLU A 143 -17.92 -10.27 -8.23
C GLU A 143 -17.85 -10.87 -9.63
N LYS A 144 -18.79 -10.50 -10.52
CA LYS A 144 -18.78 -10.90 -11.93
C LYS A 144 -17.51 -10.45 -12.66
N ASP A 145 -17.03 -9.23 -12.39
CA ASP A 145 -15.84 -8.69 -13.05
C ASP A 145 -14.61 -9.50 -12.64
N ILE A 146 -14.53 -9.88 -11.36
CA ILE A 146 -13.45 -10.73 -10.84
C ILE A 146 -13.52 -12.14 -11.43
N ALA A 147 -14.72 -12.70 -11.55
CA ALA A 147 -14.93 -14.01 -12.19
C ALA A 147 -14.50 -13.99 -13.66
N GLU A 148 -14.86 -12.94 -14.41
CA GLU A 148 -14.42 -12.75 -15.80
C GLU A 148 -12.91 -12.63 -15.92
N ILE A 149 -12.25 -11.85 -15.05
CA ILE A 149 -10.78 -11.75 -15.00
C ILE A 149 -10.18 -13.14 -14.75
N LEU A 150 -10.73 -13.90 -13.82
CA LEU A 150 -10.26 -15.25 -13.49
C LEU A 150 -10.36 -16.21 -14.68
N VAL A 151 -11.46 -16.17 -15.44
CA VAL A 151 -11.66 -16.94 -16.67
C VAL A 151 -10.64 -16.53 -17.74
N LYS A 152 -10.47 -15.22 -17.99
CA LYS A 152 -9.48 -14.69 -18.95
C LYS A 152 -8.02 -14.98 -18.54
N GLN A 153 -7.77 -15.25 -17.27
CA GLN A 153 -6.50 -15.73 -16.73
C GLN A 153 -6.37 -17.25 -16.72
N LYS A 154 -7.39 -17.98 -17.19
CA LYS A 154 -7.45 -19.45 -17.15
C LYS A 154 -7.21 -20.00 -15.73
N ARG A 155 -7.77 -19.31 -14.72
CA ARG A 155 -7.62 -19.61 -13.29
C ARG A 155 -6.16 -19.70 -12.83
N ARG A 156 -5.24 -18.96 -13.46
CA ARG A 156 -3.80 -18.97 -13.12
C ARG A 156 -3.33 -17.59 -12.67
N CYS A 157 -2.35 -17.56 -11.78
CA CYS A 157 -1.67 -16.33 -11.40
C CYS A 157 -1.07 -15.64 -12.64
N ILE A 158 -1.37 -14.35 -12.79
CA ILE A 158 -0.91 -13.54 -13.94
C ILE A 158 0.62 -13.57 -14.07
N TYR A 159 1.34 -13.55 -12.95
CA TYR A 159 2.80 -13.53 -12.91
C TYR A 159 3.44 -14.91 -13.04
N CYS A 160 3.19 -15.83 -12.10
CA CYS A 160 3.90 -17.11 -12.02
C CYS A 160 3.24 -18.27 -12.77
N ASN A 161 2.07 -18.07 -13.38
CA ASN A 161 1.29 -19.10 -14.10
C ASN A 161 0.77 -20.28 -13.28
N ARG A 162 0.98 -20.29 -11.96
CA ARG A 162 0.47 -21.37 -11.11
C ARG A 162 -1.05 -21.34 -11.10
N LEU A 163 -1.66 -22.52 -11.19
CA LEU A 163 -3.11 -22.70 -11.13
C LEU A 163 -3.60 -22.37 -9.71
N PHE A 164 -4.65 -21.57 -9.63
CA PHE A 164 -5.35 -21.30 -8.38
C PHE A 164 -6.18 -22.52 -7.96
N GLY A 165 -6.24 -22.76 -6.66
CA GLY A 165 -6.93 -23.89 -6.05
C GLY A 165 -6.93 -23.77 -4.53
N ALA A 166 -7.25 -24.85 -3.81
CA ALA A 166 -7.39 -24.86 -2.35
C ALA A 166 -6.16 -24.25 -1.63
N TYR A 167 -4.94 -24.56 -2.10
CA TYR A 167 -3.69 -24.11 -1.48
C TYR A 167 -3.12 -22.83 -2.09
N LEU A 168 -3.74 -22.29 -3.14
CA LEU A 168 -3.29 -21.09 -3.83
C LEU A 168 -4.49 -20.22 -4.19
N ALA A 169 -4.96 -19.44 -3.22
CA ALA A 169 -6.04 -18.49 -3.44
C ALA A 169 -5.58 -17.29 -4.31
N PRO A 170 -6.43 -16.80 -5.23
CA PRO A 170 -6.18 -15.57 -5.94
C PRO A 170 -6.30 -14.36 -4.99
N THR A 171 -5.45 -13.38 -5.21
CA THR A 171 -5.54 -12.05 -4.60
C THR A 171 -5.68 -11.01 -5.71
N ARG A 172 -6.38 -9.91 -5.41
CA ARG A 172 -6.52 -8.77 -6.32
C ARG A 172 -5.24 -7.94 -6.25
N ASP A 173 -4.60 -7.76 -7.39
CA ASP A 173 -3.45 -6.88 -7.56
C ASP A 173 -3.83 -5.76 -8.53
N HIS A 174 -3.47 -4.52 -8.18
CA HIS A 174 -3.80 -3.34 -8.96
C HIS A 174 -2.64 -3.00 -9.91
N LEU A 175 -2.89 -2.78 -11.19
CA LEU A 175 -1.86 -2.42 -12.18
C LEU A 175 -1.24 -1.07 -11.83
N LEU A 176 -2.06 -0.09 -11.48
CA LEU A 176 -1.68 1.13 -10.79
C LEU A 176 -2.00 0.96 -9.31
N ALA A 177 -0.99 1.02 -8.44
CA ALA A 177 -1.21 0.92 -7.00
C ALA A 177 -2.02 2.13 -6.49
N LEU A 178 -2.79 1.94 -5.40
CA LEU A 178 -3.55 3.03 -4.76
C LEU A 178 -2.69 4.22 -4.37
N THR A 179 -1.45 3.98 -3.92
CA THR A 179 -0.49 5.06 -3.58
C THR A 179 -0.06 5.89 -4.79
N HIS A 180 -0.40 5.46 -6.00
CA HIS A 180 -0.18 6.18 -7.25
C HIS A 180 -1.51 6.60 -7.91
N GLY A 181 -2.61 6.65 -7.15
CA GLY A 181 -3.93 7.06 -7.63
C GLY A 181 -4.71 5.96 -8.37
N GLY A 182 -4.31 4.69 -8.25
CA GLY A 182 -5.01 3.59 -8.92
C GLY A 182 -6.29 3.19 -8.21
N GLY A 183 -7.44 3.43 -8.85
CA GLY A 183 -8.77 3.07 -8.35
C GLY A 183 -9.13 1.59 -8.49
N ASP A 184 -10.34 1.24 -8.07
CA ASP A 184 -10.82 -0.15 -8.00
C ASP A 184 -11.55 -0.63 -9.27
N TRP A 185 -11.13 -0.09 -10.42
CA TRP A 185 -11.66 -0.40 -11.75
C TRP A 185 -11.34 -1.84 -12.14
N PRO A 186 -12.25 -2.57 -12.81
CA PRO A 186 -11.96 -3.90 -13.33
C PRO A 186 -10.67 -3.91 -14.14
N LEU A 187 -10.49 -2.97 -15.08
CA LEU A 187 -9.28 -2.81 -15.91
C LEU A 187 -7.98 -2.64 -15.11
N ASN A 188 -8.05 -2.02 -13.93
CA ASN A 188 -6.90 -1.86 -13.05
C ASN A 188 -6.61 -3.14 -12.24
N ILE A 189 -7.45 -4.16 -12.24
CA ILE A 189 -7.30 -5.36 -11.40
C ILE A 189 -6.81 -6.55 -12.23
N VAL A 190 -5.82 -7.28 -11.71
CA VAL A 190 -5.42 -8.62 -12.14
C VAL A 190 -5.39 -9.57 -10.94
N LEU A 191 -5.47 -10.87 -11.18
CA LEU A 191 -5.40 -11.89 -10.13
C LEU A 191 -3.99 -12.48 -10.02
N ALA A 192 -3.42 -12.38 -8.84
CA ALA A 192 -2.10 -12.89 -8.53
C ALA A 192 -2.14 -13.76 -7.27
N CYS A 193 -1.22 -14.72 -7.13
CA CYS A 193 -1.04 -15.38 -5.84
C CYS A 193 -0.43 -14.41 -4.82
N ARG A 194 -0.68 -14.65 -3.52
CA ARG A 194 -0.17 -13.80 -2.43
C ARG A 194 1.33 -13.53 -2.55
N SER A 195 2.15 -14.56 -2.84
CA SER A 195 3.60 -14.40 -2.98
C SER A 195 4.02 -13.44 -4.11
N CYS A 196 3.38 -13.50 -5.28
CA CYS A 196 3.68 -12.59 -6.38
C CYS A 196 3.16 -11.18 -6.11
N ASN A 197 1.94 -11.05 -5.59
CA ASN A 197 1.34 -9.76 -5.22
C ASN A 197 2.22 -9.06 -4.16
N SER A 198 2.59 -9.76 -3.07
CA SER A 198 3.52 -9.23 -2.06
C SER A 198 4.92 -8.96 -2.62
N SER A 199 5.42 -9.78 -3.56
CA SER A 199 6.69 -9.51 -4.22
C SER A 199 6.66 -8.18 -4.97
N ARG A 200 5.56 -7.87 -5.66
CA ARG A 200 5.38 -6.62 -6.39
C ARG A 200 5.13 -5.44 -5.46
N CYS A 201 4.22 -5.59 -4.49
CA CYS A 201 3.80 -4.53 -3.58
C CYS A 201 3.35 -3.27 -4.35
N ASN A 202 3.89 -2.10 -4.03
CA ASN A 202 3.61 -0.85 -4.73
C ASN A 202 4.48 -0.62 -5.98
N LEU A 203 5.32 -1.58 -6.38
CA LEU A 203 6.14 -1.40 -7.57
C LEU A 203 5.25 -1.26 -8.83
N PRO A 204 5.49 -0.27 -9.70
CA PRO A 204 4.69 -0.09 -10.91
C PRO A 204 4.64 -1.36 -11.74
N PHE A 205 3.45 -1.68 -12.27
CA PHE A 205 3.21 -2.93 -13.01
C PHE A 205 4.24 -3.16 -14.10
N ARG A 206 4.46 -2.14 -14.96
CA ARG A 206 5.43 -2.22 -16.05
C ARG A 206 6.84 -2.48 -15.54
N THR A 207 7.26 -1.82 -14.46
CA THR A 207 8.58 -2.06 -13.86
C THR A 207 8.73 -3.50 -13.37
N TYR A 208 7.70 -4.04 -12.71
CA TYR A 208 7.70 -5.43 -12.22
C TYR A 208 7.77 -6.44 -13.36
N VAL A 209 6.91 -6.29 -14.38
CA VAL A 209 6.84 -7.18 -15.54
C VAL A 209 8.16 -7.21 -16.32
N ARG A 210 8.86 -6.07 -16.44
CA ARG A 210 10.19 -6.05 -17.09
C ARG A 210 11.25 -6.93 -16.41
N MET A 211 11.08 -7.25 -15.14
CA MET A 211 11.98 -8.15 -14.41
C MET A 211 11.59 -9.63 -14.52
N LEU A 212 10.44 -9.96 -15.09
CA LEU A 212 9.97 -11.32 -15.32
C LEU A 212 10.55 -11.91 -16.61
N SER A 213 10.46 -13.24 -16.79
CA SER A 213 11.01 -13.87 -18.00
C SER A 213 10.23 -13.46 -19.26
N PRO A 214 10.86 -13.51 -20.46
CA PRO A 214 10.17 -13.22 -21.72
C PRO A 214 8.89 -14.04 -21.91
N THR A 215 8.89 -15.32 -21.49
CA THR A 215 7.72 -16.20 -21.53
C THR A 215 6.59 -15.70 -20.63
N GLN A 216 6.91 -15.17 -19.44
CA GLN A 216 5.92 -14.55 -18.57
C GLN A 216 5.37 -13.28 -19.22
N ASN A 217 6.21 -12.42 -19.79
CA ASN A 217 5.78 -11.17 -20.42
C ASN A 217 4.85 -11.41 -21.61
N LYS A 218 5.17 -12.38 -22.47
CA LYS A 218 4.32 -12.77 -23.59
C LYS A 218 2.94 -13.24 -23.12
N ARG A 219 2.88 -14.08 -22.07
CA ARG A 219 1.61 -14.53 -21.48
C ARG A 219 0.80 -13.38 -20.90
N ILE A 220 1.46 -12.48 -20.17
CA ILE A 220 0.84 -11.29 -19.60
C ILE A 220 0.27 -10.42 -20.73
N LEU A 221 1.04 -10.17 -21.78
CA LEU A 221 0.61 -9.40 -22.95
C LEU A 221 -0.62 -10.00 -23.61
N ALA A 222 -0.62 -11.31 -23.87
CA ALA A 222 -1.78 -12.03 -24.42
C ALA A 222 -3.03 -11.89 -23.54
N HIS A 223 -2.85 -11.94 -22.21
CA HIS A 223 -3.94 -11.72 -21.27
C HIS A 223 -4.48 -10.28 -21.34
N LEU A 224 -3.60 -9.28 -21.34
CA LEU A 224 -4.02 -7.88 -21.42
C LEU A 224 -4.76 -7.58 -22.73
N VAL A 225 -4.30 -8.12 -23.87
CA VAL A 225 -5.02 -7.96 -25.15
C VAL A 225 -6.42 -8.54 -25.10
N ARG A 226 -6.60 -9.78 -24.60
CA ARG A 226 -7.95 -10.35 -24.44
C ARG A 226 -8.86 -9.46 -23.62
N ARG A 227 -8.33 -8.81 -22.59
CA ARG A 227 -9.10 -7.89 -21.76
C ARG A 227 -9.49 -6.61 -22.50
N LEU A 228 -8.57 -6.05 -23.28
CA LEU A 228 -8.81 -4.84 -24.07
C LEU A 228 -9.78 -5.10 -25.24
N SER A 229 -9.77 -6.29 -25.83
CA SER A 229 -10.66 -6.66 -26.93
C SER A 229 -12.12 -6.78 -26.53
N ASP A 230 -12.41 -7.07 -25.25
CA ASP A 230 -13.77 -7.27 -24.73
C ASP A 230 -14.34 -5.99 -24.09
N LEU A 231 -13.68 -4.84 -24.26
CA LEU A 231 -14.13 -3.59 -23.65
C LEU A 231 -15.38 -3.05 -24.34
N LYS A 232 -16.31 -2.57 -23.51
CA LYS A 232 -17.49 -1.83 -23.96
C LYS A 232 -17.14 -0.34 -24.03
N ASP A 233 -17.70 0.39 -24.98
CA ASP A 233 -17.54 1.84 -25.04
C ASP A 233 -18.54 2.54 -24.09
N ASP A 234 -18.20 2.55 -22.81
CA ASP A 234 -18.95 3.27 -21.77
C ASP A 234 -18.01 4.14 -20.92
N ALA A 235 -18.58 5.14 -20.22
CA ALA A 235 -17.81 6.12 -19.46
C ALA A 235 -16.96 5.51 -18.34
N ALA A 236 -17.44 4.47 -17.65
CA ALA A 236 -16.68 3.78 -16.60
C ALA A 236 -15.49 3.03 -17.20
N THR A 237 -15.68 2.44 -18.39
CA THR A 237 -14.61 1.80 -19.15
C THR A 237 -13.54 2.81 -19.59
N ARG A 238 -13.91 4.02 -20.01
CA ARG A 238 -12.94 5.07 -20.39
C ARG A 238 -12.06 5.51 -19.21
N GLN A 239 -12.63 5.78 -18.04
CA GLN A 239 -11.85 6.11 -16.83
C GLN A 239 -10.93 4.96 -16.40
N GLY A 240 -11.44 3.72 -16.49
CA GLY A 240 -10.63 2.52 -16.26
C GLY A 240 -9.46 2.39 -17.25
N LEU A 241 -9.65 2.81 -18.50
CA LEU A 241 -8.62 2.80 -19.54
C LEU A 241 -7.54 3.86 -19.29
N ASP A 242 -7.89 5.06 -18.85
CA ASP A 242 -6.91 6.08 -18.47
C ASP A 242 -6.02 5.61 -17.31
N CYS A 243 -6.64 5.00 -16.30
CA CYS A 243 -5.93 4.38 -15.18
C CYS A 243 -4.99 3.26 -15.66
N PHE A 244 -5.47 2.41 -16.57
CA PHE A 244 -4.68 1.36 -17.19
C PHE A 244 -3.48 1.90 -17.98
N ASP A 245 -3.68 2.93 -18.80
CA ASP A 245 -2.62 3.56 -19.58
C ASP A 245 -1.60 4.26 -18.68
N PHE A 246 -2.04 4.91 -17.61
CA PHE A 246 -1.12 5.47 -16.62
C PHE A 246 -0.30 4.37 -15.92
N ALA A 247 -0.92 3.24 -15.55
CA ALA A 247 -0.22 2.08 -15.00
C ALA A 247 0.88 1.55 -15.92
N LEU A 248 0.62 1.53 -17.23
CA LEU A 248 1.57 1.12 -18.25
C LEU A 248 2.65 2.17 -18.51
N ARG A 249 2.39 3.47 -18.33
CA ARG A 249 3.44 4.50 -18.46
C ARG A 249 4.38 4.51 -17.27
N LEU A 250 3.84 4.33 -16.06
CA LEU A 250 4.57 4.46 -14.81
C LEU A 250 5.73 3.46 -14.74
N ASN A 251 6.93 3.98 -14.51
CA ASN A 251 8.14 3.18 -14.37
C ASN A 251 9.05 3.77 -13.30
N ASP A 252 9.21 3.05 -12.18
CA ASP A 252 10.00 3.49 -11.04
C ASP A 252 11.20 2.57 -10.80
N THR A 253 12.32 2.93 -11.42
CA THR A 253 13.62 2.26 -11.24
C THR A 253 14.41 2.80 -10.04
N LYS A 254 13.87 3.78 -9.31
CA LYS A 254 14.53 4.39 -8.15
C LYS A 254 14.01 3.82 -6.84
N SER A 255 12.84 3.19 -6.82
CA SER A 255 12.30 2.54 -5.62
C SER A 255 13.28 1.56 -4.98
N LEU A 256 13.29 1.53 -3.64
CA LEU A 256 14.06 0.55 -2.87
C LEU A 256 13.70 -0.88 -3.29
N ARG A 257 12.40 -1.14 -3.52
CA ARG A 257 11.91 -2.45 -3.95
C ARG A 257 12.50 -2.88 -5.30
N PHE A 258 12.56 -1.98 -6.27
CA PHE A 258 13.20 -2.25 -7.56
C PHE A 258 14.67 -2.59 -7.37
N LYS A 259 15.42 -1.78 -6.59
CA LYS A 259 16.83 -2.03 -6.32
C LYS A 259 17.03 -3.43 -5.72
N MET A 260 16.28 -3.77 -4.67
CA MET A 260 16.30 -5.10 -4.04
C MET A 260 16.03 -6.24 -5.03
N MET A 261 15.00 -6.10 -5.87
CA MET A 261 14.64 -7.12 -6.85
C MET A 261 15.69 -7.26 -7.97
N LYS A 262 16.25 -6.14 -8.44
CA LYS A 262 17.25 -6.07 -9.49
C LYS A 262 18.54 -6.79 -9.11
N HIS A 263 18.87 -6.95 -7.83
CA HIS A 263 20.07 -7.71 -7.44
C HIS A 263 20.01 -9.20 -7.82
N LYS A 264 18.83 -9.76 -8.09
CA LYS A 264 18.70 -11.15 -8.55
C LYS A 264 19.26 -11.30 -9.97
N PRO A 265 20.19 -12.25 -10.25
CA PRO A 265 20.78 -12.44 -11.58
C PRO A 265 19.74 -12.61 -12.69
N ALA A 266 18.67 -13.37 -12.43
CA ALA A 266 17.57 -13.55 -13.37
C ALA A 266 16.86 -12.23 -13.71
N ALA A 267 16.59 -11.38 -12.72
CA ALA A 267 15.95 -10.09 -12.94
C ALA A 267 16.82 -9.16 -13.78
N ARG A 268 18.15 -9.14 -13.57
CA ARG A 268 19.09 -8.37 -14.41
C ARG A 268 19.08 -8.84 -15.85
N ARG A 269 19.20 -10.16 -16.08
CA ARG A 269 19.10 -10.74 -17.44
C ARG A 269 17.79 -10.37 -18.11
N ASN A 270 16.68 -10.53 -17.40
CA ASN A 270 15.35 -10.19 -17.91
C ASN A 270 15.22 -8.70 -18.25
N LEU A 271 15.76 -7.79 -17.44
CA LEU A 271 15.74 -6.35 -17.72
C LEU A 271 16.48 -5.99 -19.02
N MET A 272 17.55 -6.72 -19.36
CA MET A 272 18.30 -6.54 -20.61
C MET A 272 17.54 -7.12 -21.82
N LEU A 273 16.91 -8.28 -21.64
CA LEU A 273 16.16 -8.97 -22.72
C LEU A 273 14.82 -8.30 -23.02
N ASN A 274 14.11 -7.87 -21.98
CA ASN A 274 12.78 -7.26 -22.10
C ASN A 274 12.91 -5.79 -22.50
N LYS A 275 13.13 -5.57 -23.80
CA LYS A 275 13.12 -4.25 -24.41
C LYS A 275 11.71 -3.66 -24.30
N LEU A 276 11.54 -2.78 -23.31
CA LEU A 276 10.36 -1.98 -22.98
C LEU A 276 9.01 -2.68 -23.26
N PHE A 277 8.46 -3.32 -22.22
CA PHE A 277 7.04 -3.69 -22.22
C PHE A 277 6.20 -2.47 -22.64
N PRO A 278 5.12 -2.66 -23.44
CA PRO A 278 4.36 -1.54 -23.98
C PRO A 278 3.89 -0.58 -22.89
N ASN A 279 3.86 0.71 -23.22
CA ASN A 279 3.51 1.80 -22.29
C ASN A 279 2.10 2.36 -22.48
N SER A 280 1.27 1.72 -23.29
CA SER A 280 -0.12 2.09 -23.52
C SER A 280 -0.93 0.88 -23.97
N ALA A 281 -2.25 0.96 -23.88
CA ALA A 281 -3.19 -0.05 -24.35
C ALA A 281 -3.04 -0.32 -25.85
N ILE A 282 -2.91 0.74 -26.66
CA ILE A 282 -2.61 0.63 -28.10
C ILE A 282 -1.28 -0.09 -28.31
N GLY A 283 -0.26 0.24 -27.52
CA GLY A 283 1.03 -0.42 -27.55
C GLY A 283 0.94 -1.92 -27.22
N VAL A 284 0.08 -2.28 -26.25
CA VAL A 284 -0.18 -3.67 -25.86
C VAL A 284 -0.76 -4.46 -27.03
N GLN A 285 -1.78 -3.93 -27.70
CA GLN A 285 -2.39 -4.57 -28.88
C GLN A 285 -1.38 -4.73 -30.03
N LYS A 286 -0.66 -3.66 -30.39
CA LYS A 286 0.36 -3.68 -31.45
C LYS A 286 1.48 -4.69 -31.18
N ALA A 287 1.98 -4.73 -29.94
CA ALA A 287 3.03 -5.66 -29.54
C ALA A 287 2.58 -7.12 -29.65
N TYR A 288 1.33 -7.42 -29.31
CA TYR A 288 0.81 -8.78 -29.42
C TYR A 288 0.62 -9.23 -30.87
N ILE A 289 0.14 -8.35 -31.75
CA ILE A 289 0.04 -8.62 -33.19
C ILE A 289 1.43 -8.95 -33.76
N SER A 290 2.47 -8.20 -33.37
CA SER A 290 3.85 -8.49 -33.78
C SER A 290 4.33 -9.87 -33.30
N VAL A 291 3.96 -10.28 -32.08
CA VAL A 291 4.26 -11.62 -31.57
C VAL A 291 3.58 -12.70 -32.42
N LEU A 292 2.30 -12.54 -32.75
CA LEU A 292 1.56 -13.51 -33.57
C LEU A 292 2.16 -13.64 -34.98
N LYS A 293 2.51 -12.52 -35.63
CA LYS A 293 3.14 -12.54 -36.96
C LYS A 293 4.42 -13.38 -36.98
N ARG A 294 5.30 -13.19 -35.99
CA ARG A 294 6.55 -13.98 -35.86
C ARG A 294 6.33 -15.45 -35.52
N GLU A 295 5.18 -15.81 -34.97
CA GLU A 295 4.82 -17.22 -34.75
C GLU A 295 4.35 -17.88 -36.03
N ILE A 296 3.51 -17.18 -36.79
CA ILE A 296 3.06 -17.62 -38.11
C ILE A 296 4.27 -17.81 -39.03
N GLU A 297 5.17 -16.82 -39.10
CA GLU A 297 6.40 -16.91 -39.91
C GLU A 297 7.28 -18.11 -39.54
N ARG A 298 7.47 -18.39 -38.24
CA ARG A 298 8.26 -19.55 -37.77
C ARG A 298 7.59 -20.90 -38.07
N ASN A 299 6.26 -20.95 -38.00
CA ASN A 299 5.52 -22.16 -38.32
C ASN A 299 5.50 -22.41 -39.84
N SER A 300 5.47 -21.36 -40.66
CA SER A 300 5.53 -21.46 -42.12
C SER A 300 6.91 -21.86 -42.66
N THR A 301 8.00 -21.57 -41.94
CA THR A 301 9.37 -21.93 -42.34
C THR A 301 9.88 -23.24 -41.75
N SER A 302 9.11 -23.90 -40.88
CA SER A 302 9.45 -25.24 -40.40
C SER A 302 9.22 -26.23 -41.56
N PRO A 303 10.27 -26.84 -42.13
CA PRO A 303 10.11 -27.75 -43.25
C PRO A 303 9.15 -28.86 -42.85
N THR A 304 8.06 -29.00 -43.61
CA THR A 304 7.14 -30.13 -43.49
C THR A 304 8.01 -31.38 -43.52
N SER A 305 8.10 -32.09 -42.40
CA SER A 305 8.76 -33.39 -42.36
C SER A 305 8.04 -34.23 -43.40
N GLN A 306 8.67 -34.44 -44.56
CA GLN A 306 8.10 -35.32 -45.57
C GLN A 306 7.90 -36.67 -44.87
N PRO A 307 6.69 -37.24 -44.91
CA PRO A 307 6.45 -38.55 -44.35
C PRO A 307 7.41 -39.52 -45.04
N SER A 308 8.26 -40.17 -44.25
CA SER A 308 9.12 -41.25 -44.74
C SER A 308 8.20 -42.35 -45.25
N LEU A 309 8.08 -42.46 -46.57
CA LEU A 309 7.42 -43.60 -47.22
C LEU A 309 8.27 -44.84 -46.94
N SER A 310 7.69 -45.75 -46.15
CA SER A 310 8.17 -47.11 -45.90
C SER A 310 7.27 -48.10 -46.62
#